data_AF-A0A7W8UDT5-F1
#
_entry.id   AF-A0A7W8UDT5-F1
#
_cell.length_a   1.000
_cell.length_b   1.000
_cell.length_c   1.000
_cell.angle_alpha   90.00
_cell.angle_beta   90.00
_cell.angle_gamma   90.00
#
_symmetry.space_group_name_H-M   'P 1'
#
loop_
_entity.id
_entity.type
_entity.pdbx_description
1 polymer ?
#
loop_
_entity_poly.entity_id
_entity_poly.type
_entity_poly.pdbx_seq_one_letter_code
_entity_poly.pdbx_strand_id
1 'polypeptide(L)'
;MSNAKKSFVIGDHFDAFINEQVNSGRFNNASEVVRAGLRLLERDETKLAELKRLIKEGEDDIAAGRVYEYEDGEALLNDIMHGQHDD
;
A
#
# COMPACT_ATOMS: atom_id res chain seq x y z
N MET A 1 7.31 -24.35 3.61
CA MET A 1 6.07 -23.55 3.64
C MET A 1 4.92 -24.43 4.09
N SER A 2 4.17 -24.00 5.11
CA SER A 2 2.97 -24.74 5.56
C SER A 2 1.90 -24.67 4.49
N ASN A 3 1.45 -25.82 3.98
CA ASN A 3 0.35 -25.90 3.02
C ASN A 3 -0.97 -26.07 3.79
N ALA A 4 -1.36 -25.03 4.53
CA ALA A 4 -2.56 -25.05 5.36
C ALA A 4 -3.81 -24.92 4.46
N LYS A 5 -4.58 -26.00 4.32
CA LYS A 5 -5.89 -25.96 3.67
C LYS A 5 -6.91 -25.32 4.62
N LYS A 6 -7.65 -24.32 4.13
CA LYS A 6 -8.76 -23.68 4.83
C LYS A 6 -9.98 -23.68 3.90
N SER A 7 -11.17 -23.81 4.48
CA SER A 7 -12.44 -23.74 3.77
C SER A 7 -13.24 -22.56 4.30
N PHE A 8 -13.98 -21.88 3.42
CA PHE A 8 -14.74 -20.67 3.74
C PHE A 8 -16.07 -20.67 2.98
N VAL A 9 -17.09 -20.02 3.55
CA VAL A 9 -18.34 -19.71 2.84
C VAL A 9 -18.21 -18.31 2.27
N ILE A 10 -18.37 -18.17 0.94
CA ILE A 10 -18.12 -16.91 0.21
C ILE A 10 -19.39 -16.27 -0.35
N GLY A 11 -20.52 -16.97 -0.37
CA GLY A 11 -21.78 -16.48 -0.93
C GLY A 11 -21.80 -16.39 -2.46
N ASP A 12 -23.00 -16.28 -3.01
CA ASP A 12 -23.26 -16.46 -4.45
C ASP A 12 -22.55 -15.44 -5.34
N HIS A 13 -22.45 -14.19 -4.87
CA HIS A 13 -21.77 -13.12 -5.62
C HIS A 13 -20.30 -13.44 -5.88
N PHE A 14 -19.56 -13.87 -4.85
CA PHE A 14 -18.14 -14.17 -5.00
C PHE A 14 -17.90 -15.51 -5.69
N ASP A 15 -18.80 -16.47 -5.56
CA ASP A 15 -18.75 -17.70 -6.35
C ASP A 15 -18.87 -17.41 -7.85
N ALA A 16 -19.86 -16.59 -8.25
CA ALA A 16 -20.03 -16.16 -9.64
C ALA A 16 -18.80 -15.43 -10.18
N PHE A 17 -18.25 -14.48 -9.39
CA PHE A 17 -17.01 -13.77 -9.75
C PHE A 17 -15.83 -14.73 -9.95
N ILE A 18 -15.61 -15.66 -9.02
CA ILE A 18 -14.52 -16.64 -9.13
C ILE A 18 -14.70 -17.50 -10.39
N ASN A 19 -15.91 -17.97 -10.65
CA ASN A 19 -16.22 -18.77 -11.82
C ASN A 19 -15.94 -18.00 -13.12
N GLU A 20 -16.31 -16.72 -13.21
CA GLU A 20 -15.98 -15.85 -14.35
C GLU A 20 -14.46 -15.72 -14.56
N GLN A 21 -13.71 -15.49 -13.48
CA GLN A 21 -12.26 -15.33 -13.54
C GLN A 21 -11.54 -16.62 -13.97
N VAL A 22 -12.09 -17.80 -13.63
CA VAL A 22 -11.56 -19.09 -14.08
C VAL A 22 -11.98 -19.39 -15.52
N ASN A 23 -13.25 -19.20 -15.86
CA ASN A 23 -13.79 -19.49 -17.19
C ASN A 23 -13.21 -18.57 -18.27
N SER A 24 -12.82 -17.34 -17.91
CA SER A 24 -12.10 -16.44 -18.81
C SER A 24 -10.64 -16.86 -19.06
N GLY A 25 -10.14 -17.87 -18.34
CA GLY A 25 -8.75 -18.35 -18.46
C GLY A 25 -7.72 -17.48 -17.74
N ARG A 26 -8.14 -16.44 -17.00
CA ARG A 26 -7.22 -15.58 -16.24
C ARG A 26 -6.56 -16.32 -15.08
N PHE A 27 -7.25 -17.29 -14.49
CA PHE A 27 -6.74 -18.13 -13.41
C PHE A 27 -7.09 -19.60 -13.65
N ASN A 28 -6.24 -20.52 -13.20
CA ASN A 28 -6.45 -21.95 -13.42
C ASN A 28 -7.44 -22.58 -12.44
N ASN A 29 -7.65 -21.94 -11.28
CA ASN A 29 -8.52 -22.46 -10.23
C ASN A 29 -8.94 -21.36 -9.25
N ALA A 30 -10.00 -21.62 -8.48
CA ALA A 30 -10.53 -20.72 -7.46
C ALA A 30 -9.48 -20.30 -6.41
N SER A 31 -8.58 -21.21 -6.03
CA SER A 31 -7.57 -20.89 -5.02
C SER A 31 -6.57 -19.84 -5.50
N GLU A 32 -6.30 -19.77 -6.80
CA GLU A 32 -5.46 -18.70 -7.39
C GLU A 32 -6.16 -17.34 -7.35
N VAL A 33 -7.47 -17.31 -7.64
CA VAL A 33 -8.29 -16.09 -7.57
C VAL A 33 -8.29 -15.57 -6.13
N VAL A 34 -8.57 -16.43 -5.15
CA VAL A 34 -8.57 -16.06 -3.73
C VAL A 34 -7.20 -15.56 -3.28
N ARG A 35 -6.11 -16.25 -3.64
CA ARG A 35 -4.76 -15.79 -3.31
C ARG A 35 -4.42 -14.46 -3.96
N ALA A 36 -4.89 -14.20 -5.18
CA ALA A 36 -4.69 -12.91 -5.83
C ALA A 36 -5.44 -11.79 -5.10
N GLY A 37 -6.68 -12.04 -4.68
CA GLY A 37 -7.44 -11.11 -3.85
C GLY A 37 -6.77 -10.81 -2.50
N LEU A 38 -6.27 -11.84 -1.81
CA LEU A 38 -5.57 -11.68 -0.54
C LEU A 38 -4.25 -10.90 -0.69
N ARG A 39 -3.48 -11.14 -1.75
CA ARG A 39 -2.26 -10.36 -2.04
C ARG A 39 -2.58 -8.89 -2.30
N LEU A 40 -3.69 -8.61 -2.98
CA LEU A 40 -4.12 -7.23 -3.21
C LEU A 40 -4.48 -6.55 -1.88
N LEU A 41 -5.27 -7.23 -1.04
CA LEU A 41 -5.64 -6.74 0.29
C LEU A 41 -4.40 -6.46 1.15
N GLU A 42 -3.47 -7.43 1.25
CA GLU A 42 -2.22 -7.29 2.01
C GLU A 42 -1.40 -6.09 1.54
N ARG A 43 -1.27 -5.91 0.22
CA ARG A 43 -0.53 -4.78 -0.36
C ARG A 43 -1.18 -3.44 0.00
N ASP A 44 -2.50 -3.37 -0.08
CA ASP A 44 -3.23 -2.13 0.16
C ASP A 44 -3.22 -1.78 1.66
N GLU A 45 -3.34 -2.78 2.55
CA GLU A 45 -3.16 -2.62 4.00
C GLU A 45 -1.73 -2.17 4.36
N THR A 46 -0.72 -2.78 3.74
CA THR A 46 0.69 -2.41 3.96
C THR A 46 0.97 -0.97 3.54
N LYS A 47 0.47 -0.56 2.35
CA LYS A 47 0.61 0.82 1.88
C LYS A 47 -0.08 1.82 2.79
N LEU A 48 -1.27 1.50 3.28
CA LEU A 48 -2.00 2.36 4.20
C LEU A 48 -1.30 2.50 5.55
N ALA A 49 -0.76 1.40 6.08
CA ALA A 49 0.01 1.41 7.31
C ALA A 49 1.28 2.28 7.18
N GLU A 50 2.01 2.13 6.07
CA GLU A 50 3.21 2.92 5.81
C GLU A 50 2.88 4.41 5.63
N LEU A 51 1.83 4.74 4.89
CA LEU A 51 1.38 6.13 4.74
C LEU A 51 1.05 6.76 6.10
N LYS A 52 0.32 6.04 6.96
CA LYS A 52 0.01 6.51 8.32
C LYS A 52 1.27 6.71 9.15
N ARG A 53 2.26 5.83 9.02
CA ARG A 53 3.55 5.94 9.71
C ARG A 53 4.31 7.20 9.26
N LEU A 54 4.41 7.43 7.95
CA LEU A 54 5.09 8.60 7.39
C LEU A 54 4.41 9.93 7.75
N ILE A 55 3.07 9.97 7.76
CA ILE A 55 2.33 11.15 8.24
C ILE A 55 2.66 11.42 9.71
N LYS A 56 2.61 10.39 10.55
CA LYS A 56 2.94 10.52 11.96
C LYS A 56 4.38 11.00 12.18
N GLU A 57 5.33 10.48 11.41
CA GLU A 57 6.72 10.90 11.44
C GLU A 57 6.85 12.41 11.12
N GLY A 58 6.18 12.89 10.07
CA GLY A 58 6.14 14.31 9.74
C GLY A 58 5.47 15.17 10.82
N GLU A 59 4.38 14.70 11.43
CA GLU A 59 3.73 15.39 12.56
C GLU A 59 4.67 15.48 13.78
N ASP A 60 5.40 14.40 14.09
CA ASP A 60 6.37 14.35 15.18
C ASP A 60 7.61 15.23 14.88
N ASP A 61 8.00 15.38 13.61
CA ASP A 61 9.05 16.32 13.17
C ASP A 61 8.60 17.77 13.35
N ILE A 62 7.38 18.12 12.93
CA ILE A 62 6.78 19.45 13.14
C ILE A 62 6.73 19.77 14.64
N ALA A 63 6.20 18.86 15.46
CA ALA A 63 6.08 19.07 16.90
C ALA A 63 7.44 19.26 17.60
N ALA A 64 8.49 18.65 17.06
CA ALA A 64 9.85 18.77 17.58
C ALA A 64 10.66 19.92 16.95
N GLY A 65 10.08 20.67 16.00
CA GLY A 65 10.76 21.75 15.28
C GLY A 65 11.83 21.26 14.29
N ARG A 66 11.79 19.99 13.86
CA ARG A 66 12.67 19.44 12.81
C ARG A 66 12.11 19.78 11.42
N VAL A 67 11.88 21.06 11.18
CA VAL A 67 11.27 21.58 9.95
C VAL A 67 12.06 22.78 9.43
N TYR A 68 12.01 22.97 8.13
CA TYR A 68 12.55 24.15 7.45
C TYR A 68 11.40 24.97 6.88
N GLU A 69 11.42 26.27 7.15
CA GLU A 69 10.48 27.22 6.56
C GLU A 69 11.15 27.86 5.34
N TYR A 70 10.43 27.89 4.22
CA TYR A 70 10.87 28.54 2.99
C TYR A 70 9.87 29.64 2.64
N GLU A 71 10.39 30.78 2.20
CA GLU A 71 9.55 31.94 1.85
C GLU A 71 8.65 31.64 0.64
N ASP A 72 9.14 30.84 -0.30
CA ASP A 72 8.42 30.38 -1.49
C ASP A 72 8.96 29.05 -2.03
N GLY A 73 8.34 28.58 -3.12
CA GLY A 73 8.76 27.35 -3.79
C GLY A 73 10.09 27.45 -4.54
N GLU A 74 10.55 28.66 -4.89
CA GLU A 74 11.84 28.86 -5.55
C GLU A 74 12.98 28.71 -4.54
N ALA A 75 12.82 29.24 -3.32
CA ALA A 75 13.73 29.02 -2.20
C ALA A 75 13.86 27.53 -1.85
N LEU A 76 12.74 26.81 -1.74
CA LEU A 76 12.75 25.36 -1.53
C LEU A 76 13.46 24.61 -2.66
N LEU A 77 13.14 24.95 -3.92
CA LEU A 77 13.76 24.29 -5.08
C LEU A 77 15.27 24.55 -5.13
N ASN A 78 15.70 25.78 -4.86
CA ASN A 78 17.11 26.14 -4.83
C ASN A 78 17.85 25.37 -3.73
N ASP A 79 17.25 25.19 -2.56
CA ASP A 79 17.85 24.40 -1.48
C ASP A 79 18.01 22.92 -1.86
N ILE A 80 16.96 22.28 -2.39
CA ILE A 80 17.02 20.87 -2.87
C ILE A 80 18.09 20.67 -3.94
N MET A 81 18.23 21.64 -4.86
CA MET A 81 19.15 21.52 -6.00
C MET A 81 20.61 21.78 -5.65
N HIS A 82 20.88 22.55 -4.57
CA HIS A 82 22.24 22.96 -4.20
C HIS A 82 22.71 22.36 -2.86
N GLY A 83 21.85 21.63 -2.14
CA GLY A 83 22.21 20.78 -1.01
C GLY A 83 22.93 21.51 0.11
N GLN A 84 22.47 22.70 0.50
CA GLN A 84 23.19 23.53 1.49
C GLN A 84 22.98 23.07 2.95
N HIS A 85 22.28 21.96 3.17
CA HIS A 85 22.02 21.36 4.48
C HIS A 85 22.52 19.91 4.55
N ASP A 86 23.84 19.71 4.41
CA ASP A 86 24.55 18.51 4.87
C ASP A 86 25.21 18.83 6.23
N ASP A 87 24.50 18.59 7.34
CA ASP A 87 25.03 18.51 8.72
C ASP A 87 24.40 17.32 9.46
#